data_AF-A0A2A8ZSH2-F1
#
_entry.id   AF-A0A2A8ZSH2-F1
#
_cell.length_a   1.000
_cell.length_b   1.000
_cell.length_c   1.000
_cell.angle_alpha   90.00
_cell.angle_beta   90.00
_cell.angle_gamma   90.00
#
_symmetry.space_group_name_H-M   'P 1'
#
loop_
_entity.id
_entity.type
_entity.pdbx_description
1 polymer ?
#
loop_
_entity_poly.entity_id
_entity_poly.type
_entity_poly.pdbx_seq_one_letter_code
_entity_poly.pdbx_strand_id
1 'polypeptide(L)'
;MDFYRLNLEVKLDQDKVPEQKFYKIVDKFFNKLSKFMRVKSSEEKLAFIIAERKVLIDISVVIEEKSFFKFQNNSTRLKEISKYVSKFIKYEECEKVGTLYISTKSITTDLFAYQNNIYLSTVLNEEHRQTQEIINLDGGMVSFVIDEKINEIPVDTNVVLAHMTFK
;
A
#
# COMPACT_ATOMS: atom_id res chain seq x y z
N MET A 1 1.43 -11.72 -19.21
CA MET A 1 2.60 -11.80 -18.31
C MET A 1 2.17 -11.25 -16.99
N ASP A 2 2.30 -12.04 -15.92
CA ASP A 2 1.78 -11.66 -14.61
C ASP A 2 2.76 -10.73 -13.89
N PHE A 3 2.22 -9.67 -13.27
CA PHE A 3 3.03 -8.71 -12.54
C PHE A 3 2.28 -8.05 -11.38
N TYR A 4 3.06 -7.54 -10.44
CA TYR A 4 2.64 -6.63 -9.39
C TYR A 4 3.20 -5.25 -9.67
N ARG A 5 2.43 -4.19 -9.43
CA ARG A 5 2.95 -2.83 -9.45
C ARG A 5 2.59 -2.10 -8.16
N LEU A 6 3.59 -1.58 -7.45
CA LEU A 6 3.41 -0.73 -6.28
C LEU A 6 3.81 0.69 -6.66
N ASN A 7 2.87 1.61 -6.57
CA ASN A 7 3.12 3.05 -6.63
C ASN A 7 2.89 3.63 -5.23
N LEU A 8 3.88 4.30 -4.66
CA LEU A 8 3.77 5.00 -3.38
C LEU A 8 4.39 6.39 -3.48
N GLU A 9 3.66 7.33 -2.91
CA GLU A 9 4.08 8.70 -2.68
C GLU A 9 3.79 9.02 -1.21
N VAL A 10 4.85 9.09 -0.39
CA VAL A 10 4.72 9.31 1.05
C VAL A 10 5.55 10.50 1.53
N LYS A 11 4.96 11.31 2.39
CA LYS A 11 5.62 12.38 3.14
C LYS A 11 6.26 11.80 4.40
N LEU A 12 7.53 12.09 4.61
CA LEU A 12 8.27 11.64 5.79
C LEU A 12 8.24 12.67 6.91
N ASP A 13 8.18 12.16 8.13
CA ASP A 13 8.30 12.91 9.37
C ASP A 13 9.74 13.39 9.57
N GLN A 14 9.92 14.72 9.55
CA GLN A 14 11.20 15.40 9.77
C GLN A 14 11.88 14.95 11.05
N ASP A 15 11.11 14.82 12.13
CA ASP A 15 11.65 14.61 13.46
C ASP A 15 12.11 13.15 13.62
N LYS A 16 11.52 12.24 12.85
CA LYS A 16 11.86 10.81 12.85
C LYS A 16 12.94 10.45 11.83
N VAL A 17 13.04 11.18 10.71
CA VAL A 17 13.95 10.88 9.61
C VAL A 17 14.91 12.05 9.33
N PRO A 18 15.97 12.21 10.14
CA PRO A 18 17.09 13.05 9.76
C PRO A 18 17.82 12.47 8.53
N GLU A 19 18.47 13.33 7.76
CA GLU A 19 19.15 13.00 6.49
C GLU A 19 20.14 11.83 6.61
N GLN A 20 20.84 11.69 7.74
CA GLN A 20 21.77 10.58 7.96
C GLN A 20 21.08 9.22 8.17
N LYS A 21 19.84 9.21 8.69
CA LYS A 21 19.03 7.98 8.83
C LYS A 21 18.28 7.67 7.53
N PHE A 22 18.12 8.66 6.65
CA PHE A 22 17.38 8.57 5.40
C PHE A 22 17.93 7.50 4.47
N TYR A 23 19.21 7.56 4.09
CA TYR A 23 19.84 6.57 3.19
C TYR A 23 19.71 5.14 3.72
N LYS A 24 19.83 4.95 5.04
CA LYS A 24 19.63 3.64 5.67
C LYS A 24 18.20 3.15 5.58
N ILE A 25 17.21 4.04 5.60
CA ILE A 25 15.80 3.69 5.44
C ILE A 25 15.53 3.23 4.01
N VAL A 26 16.06 3.97 3.04
CA VAL A 26 16.01 3.65 1.61
C VAL A 26 16.62 2.28 1.34
N ASP A 27 17.87 2.05 1.76
CA ASP A 27 18.55 0.78 1.54
C ASP A 27 17.82 -0.41 2.17
N LYS A 28 17.26 -0.23 3.38
CA LYS A 28 16.46 -1.28 4.03
C LYS A 28 15.17 -1.58 3.28
N PHE A 29 14.56 -0.55 2.69
CA PHE A 29 13.36 -0.70 1.88
C PHE A 29 13.64 -1.50 0.61
N PHE A 30 14.69 -1.12 -0.14
CA PHE A 30 15.18 -1.87 -1.30
C PHE A 30 15.51 -3.33 -0.95
N ASN A 31 16.25 -3.55 0.14
CA ASN A 31 16.61 -4.89 0.59
C ASN A 31 15.41 -5.76 1.02
N LYS A 32 14.27 -5.15 1.36
CA LYS A 32 13.01 -5.86 1.62
C LYS A 32 12.29 -6.23 0.33
N LEU A 33 12.36 -5.38 -0.69
CA LEU A 33 11.78 -5.61 -2.01
C LEU A 33 12.58 -6.63 -2.84
N SER A 34 13.90 -6.53 -2.85
CA SER A 34 14.78 -7.43 -3.62
C SER A 34 14.70 -8.92 -3.20
N LYS A 35 14.03 -9.21 -2.08
CA LYS A 35 13.80 -10.57 -1.57
C LYS A 35 12.55 -11.24 -2.11
N PHE A 36 11.82 -10.68 -3.09
CA PHE A 36 10.79 -11.43 -3.80
C PHE A 36 11.43 -12.67 -4.47
N MET A 37 11.05 -13.86 -3.99
CA MET A 37 11.57 -15.12 -4.55
C MET A 37 10.82 -15.40 -5.86
N ARG A 38 11.52 -15.81 -6.92
CA ARG A 38 10.95 -16.16 -8.24
C ARG A 38 10.42 -14.97 -9.04
N VAL A 39 11.20 -13.90 -9.08
CA VAL A 39 10.97 -12.75 -9.97
C VAL A 39 11.67 -13.01 -11.29
N LYS A 40 10.96 -12.84 -12.40
CA LYS A 40 11.54 -12.95 -13.75
C LYS A 40 12.29 -11.67 -14.13
N SER A 41 11.75 -10.52 -13.75
CA SER A 41 12.36 -9.20 -13.90
C SER A 41 11.70 -8.18 -12.96
N SER A 42 12.44 -7.15 -12.56
CA SER A 42 11.92 -5.98 -11.83
C SER A 42 12.27 -4.70 -12.57
N GLU A 43 11.34 -3.75 -12.57
CA GLU A 43 11.61 -2.35 -12.91
C GLU A 43 11.36 -1.50 -11.66
N GLU A 44 12.32 -0.64 -11.33
CA GLU A 44 12.32 0.11 -10.09
C GLU A 44 12.65 1.57 -10.39
N LYS A 45 11.73 2.48 -10.05
CA LYS A 45 11.96 3.91 -10.04
C LYS A 45 11.72 4.43 -8.65
N LEU A 46 12.78 4.96 -8.07
CA LEU A 46 12.79 5.47 -6.72
C LEU A 46 13.33 6.88 -6.75
N ALA A 47 12.53 7.82 -6.26
CA ALA A 47 12.91 9.21 -6.16
C ALA A 47 12.75 9.70 -4.72
N PHE A 48 13.74 10.47 -4.31
CA PHE A 48 13.93 10.90 -2.94
C PHE A 48 14.14 12.40 -2.95
N ILE A 49 13.10 13.13 -2.58
CA ILE A 49 13.09 14.58 -2.67
C ILE A 49 13.31 15.11 -1.26
N ILE A 50 14.58 15.35 -0.90
CA ILE A 50 14.98 15.78 0.45
C ILE A 50 14.30 17.11 0.82
N ALA A 51 14.23 18.05 -0.12
CA ALA A 51 13.60 19.36 0.10
C ALA A 51 12.11 19.23 0.45
N GLU A 52 11.40 18.30 -0.19
CA GLU A 52 9.97 18.03 0.04
C GLU A 52 9.74 16.93 1.09
N ARG A 53 10.81 16.32 1.60
CA ARG A 53 10.81 15.13 2.47
C ARG A 53 9.87 14.04 1.98
N LYS A 54 9.94 13.79 0.68
CA LYS A 54 9.02 12.92 -0.02
C LYS A 54 9.77 11.72 -0.58
N VAL A 55 9.14 10.56 -0.46
CA VAL A 55 9.58 9.33 -1.08
C VAL A 55 8.59 8.96 -2.16
N LEU A 56 9.11 8.75 -3.36
CA LEU A 56 8.40 8.26 -4.52
C LEU A 56 8.93 6.88 -4.86
N ILE A 57 8.02 5.94 -5.03
CA ILE A 57 8.30 4.53 -5.27
C ILE A 57 7.38 4.09 -6.40
N ASP A 58 7.96 3.61 -7.49
CA ASP A 58 7.23 2.94 -8.55
C ASP A 58 8.00 1.68 -8.90
N ILE A 59 7.44 0.55 -8.48
CA ILE A 59 8.07 -0.76 -8.61
C ILE A 59 7.13 -1.68 -9.35
N SER A 60 7.62 -2.29 -10.42
CA SER A 60 6.94 -3.35 -11.16
C SER A 60 7.73 -4.64 -11.06
N VAL A 61 7.07 -5.71 -10.65
CA VAL A 61 7.70 -7.03 -10.45
C VAL A 61 6.96 -8.06 -11.28
N VAL A 62 7.67 -8.68 -12.21
CA VAL A 62 7.16 -9.75 -13.07
C VAL A 62 7.31 -11.09 -12.37
N ILE A 63 6.23 -11.85 -12.28
CA ILE A 63 6.23 -13.16 -11.62
C ILE A 63 6.15 -14.31 -12.62
N GLU A 64 6.75 -15.45 -12.25
CA GLU A 64 6.58 -16.71 -12.98
C GLU A 64 5.30 -17.43 -12.54
N GLU A 65 4.51 -17.88 -13.53
CA GLU A 65 3.14 -18.44 -13.46
C GLU A 65 2.92 -19.57 -12.43
N LYS A 66 3.97 -20.18 -11.86
CA LYS A 66 3.85 -21.36 -10.97
C LYS A 66 3.75 -21.05 -9.47
N SER A 67 3.46 -19.81 -9.07
CA SER A 67 3.51 -19.39 -7.65
C SER A 67 2.23 -18.78 -7.08
N PHE A 68 1.08 -19.06 -7.71
CA PHE A 68 -0.25 -18.59 -7.28
C PHE A 68 -0.62 -18.95 -5.82
N PHE A 69 -0.06 -20.02 -5.24
CA PHE A 69 -0.34 -20.46 -3.87
C PHE A 69 0.34 -19.64 -2.74
N LYS A 70 1.04 -18.54 -3.05
CA LYS A 70 1.68 -17.67 -2.03
C LYS A 70 1.08 -16.26 -1.92
N PHE A 71 -0.17 -16.07 -2.34
CA PHE A 71 -0.87 -14.78 -2.22
C PHE A 71 -0.98 -14.28 -0.77
N GLN A 72 -1.19 -15.19 0.19
CA GLN A 72 -1.16 -14.83 1.61
C GLN A 72 0.23 -14.32 2.04
N ASN A 73 1.32 -14.90 1.53
CA ASN A 73 2.70 -14.49 1.86
C ASN A 73 3.19 -13.22 1.16
N ASN A 74 2.71 -12.91 -0.06
CA ASN A 74 3.05 -11.65 -0.73
C ASN A 74 2.24 -10.46 -0.18
N SER A 75 0.99 -10.71 0.28
CA SER A 75 0.27 -9.74 1.09
C SER A 75 1.07 -9.40 2.36
N THR A 76 1.68 -10.40 3.02
CA THR A 76 2.55 -10.18 4.19
C THR A 76 3.75 -9.31 3.86
N ARG A 77 4.40 -9.49 2.71
CA ARG A 77 5.59 -8.70 2.35
C ARG A 77 5.26 -7.26 1.98
N LEU A 78 4.21 -7.03 1.20
CA LEU A 78 3.75 -5.67 0.89
C LEU A 78 3.22 -4.97 2.15
N LYS A 79 2.56 -5.71 3.05
CA LYS A 79 2.22 -5.23 4.39
C LYS A 79 3.46 -4.90 5.21
N GLU A 80 4.51 -5.73 5.20
CA GLU A 80 5.78 -5.45 5.91
C GLU A 80 6.50 -4.20 5.38
N ILE A 81 6.49 -4.02 4.07
CA ILE A 81 7.05 -2.87 3.36
C ILE A 81 6.28 -1.61 3.76
N SER A 82 4.95 -1.66 3.69
CA SER A 82 4.07 -0.57 4.12
C SER A 82 4.21 -0.28 5.62
N LYS A 83 4.37 -1.32 6.46
CA LYS A 83 4.60 -1.22 7.92
C LYS A 83 5.97 -0.71 8.28
N TYR A 84 6.95 -0.90 7.40
CA TYR A 84 8.25 -0.27 7.56
C TYR A 84 8.16 1.22 7.26
N VAL A 85 7.50 1.59 6.15
CA VAL A 85 7.30 2.99 5.75
C VAL A 85 6.43 3.76 6.75
N SER A 86 5.36 3.15 7.27
CA SER A 86 4.43 3.81 8.20
C SER A 86 5.10 4.31 9.50
N LYS A 87 6.27 3.78 9.86
CA LYS A 87 7.06 4.27 11.01
C LYS A 87 7.61 5.67 10.81
N PHE A 88 7.70 6.10 9.56
CA PHE A 88 8.40 7.30 9.15
C PHE A 88 7.48 8.36 8.55
N ILE A 89 6.18 8.10 8.45
CA ILE A 89 5.23 9.04 7.88
C ILE A 89 4.67 9.99 8.94
N LYS A 90 4.19 11.15 8.48
CA LYS A 90 3.39 12.09 9.27
C LYS A 90 2.15 12.49 8.49
N TYR A 91 1.00 11.98 8.91
CA TYR A 91 -0.31 12.27 8.32
C TYR A 91 -1.33 12.47 9.43
N GLU A 92 -2.03 13.60 9.38
CA GLU A 92 -3.14 13.92 10.29
C GLU A 92 -4.48 13.63 9.61
N GLU A 93 -4.63 14.07 8.36
CA GLU A 93 -5.81 13.83 7.51
C GLU A 93 -5.67 12.55 6.68
N CYS A 94 -6.80 12.09 6.12
CA CYS A 94 -6.83 10.94 5.23
C CYS A 94 -6.33 11.37 3.84
N GLU A 95 -5.20 10.82 3.41
CA GLU A 95 -4.63 11.12 2.09
C GLU A 95 -4.36 9.81 1.35
N LYS A 96 -4.72 9.74 0.06
CA LYS A 96 -4.27 8.66 -0.82
C LYS A 96 -2.77 8.81 -1.06
N VAL A 97 -2.01 7.79 -0.68
CA VAL A 97 -0.54 7.77 -0.76
C VAL A 97 -0.01 6.75 -1.77
N GLY A 98 -0.89 6.04 -2.47
CA GLY A 98 -0.43 5.11 -3.49
C GLY A 98 -1.47 4.12 -3.98
N THR A 99 -1.00 3.21 -4.82
CA THR A 99 -1.77 2.11 -5.38
C THR A 99 -0.94 0.84 -5.47
N LEU A 100 -1.61 -0.28 -5.28
CA LEU A 100 -1.08 -1.61 -5.53
C LEU A 100 -1.96 -2.27 -6.60
N TYR A 101 -1.35 -2.61 -7.73
CA TYR A 101 -2.02 -3.31 -8.81
C TYR A 101 -1.51 -4.74 -8.94
N ILE A 102 -2.45 -5.65 -9.17
CA ILE A 102 -2.22 -7.08 -9.31
C ILE A 102 -2.83 -7.55 -10.63
N SER A 103 -1.99 -7.85 -11.63
CA SER A 103 -2.48 -8.15 -12.98
C SER A 103 -3.31 -9.42 -13.07
N THR A 104 -2.98 -10.44 -12.27
CA THR A 104 -3.64 -11.76 -12.32
C THR A 104 -5.09 -11.73 -11.90
N LYS A 105 -5.46 -10.76 -11.07
CA LYS A 105 -6.84 -10.57 -10.60
C LYS A 105 -7.50 -9.35 -11.22
N SER A 106 -6.74 -8.55 -11.96
CA SER A 106 -7.14 -7.20 -12.38
C SER A 106 -7.68 -6.37 -11.20
N ILE A 107 -7.03 -6.51 -10.02
CA ILE A 107 -7.43 -5.82 -8.78
C ILE A 107 -6.46 -4.67 -8.52
N THR A 108 -7.05 -3.52 -8.20
CA THR A 108 -6.34 -2.35 -7.67
C THR A 108 -6.73 -2.16 -6.21
N THR A 109 -5.74 -2.05 -5.35
CA THR A 109 -5.86 -1.69 -3.95
C THR A 109 -5.24 -0.32 -3.76
N ASP A 110 -6.03 0.63 -3.29
CA ASP A 110 -5.54 1.97 -2.97
C ASP A 110 -4.95 2.00 -1.56
N LEU A 111 -3.87 2.76 -1.38
CA LEU A 111 -3.21 2.93 -0.09
C LEU A 111 -3.53 4.32 0.44
N PHE A 112 -4.07 4.38 1.66
CA PHE A 112 -4.44 5.62 2.35
C PHE A 112 -3.61 5.78 3.62
N ALA A 113 -3.06 6.97 3.85
CA ALA A 113 -2.46 7.32 5.12
C ALA A 113 -3.46 8.12 5.96
N TYR A 114 -3.65 7.73 7.22
CA TYR A 114 -4.48 8.45 8.18
C TYR A 114 -3.97 8.24 9.60
N GLN A 115 -3.82 9.33 10.37
CA GLN A 115 -3.24 9.33 11.72
C GLN A 115 -1.97 8.45 11.83
N ASN A 116 -1.00 8.68 10.94
CA ASN A 116 0.27 7.95 10.85
C ASN A 116 0.17 6.44 10.60
N ASN A 117 -1.00 5.94 10.21
CA ASN A 117 -1.21 4.55 9.80
C ASN A 117 -1.46 4.48 8.30
N ILE A 118 -1.13 3.36 7.68
CA ILE A 118 -1.48 3.09 6.28
C ILE A 118 -2.59 2.04 6.25
N TYR A 119 -3.58 2.27 5.40
CA TYR A 119 -4.72 1.41 5.16
C TYR A 119 -4.72 0.97 3.70
N LEU A 120 -5.10 -0.29 3.49
CA LEU A 120 -5.30 -0.86 2.17
C LEU A 120 -6.81 -0.89 1.91
N SER A 121 -7.25 -0.16 0.89
CA SER A 121 -8.65 -0.06 0.49
C SER A 121 -8.84 -0.74 -0.86
N THR A 122 -9.63 -1.81 -0.91
CA THR A 122 -9.95 -2.53 -2.14
C THR A 122 -11.45 -2.50 -2.37
N VAL A 123 -11.88 -2.06 -3.54
CA VAL A 123 -13.28 -2.15 -3.96
C VAL A 123 -13.45 -3.45 -4.73
N LEU A 124 -14.34 -4.31 -4.23
CA LEU A 124 -14.71 -5.58 -4.82
C LEU A 124 -16.11 -5.46 -5.43
N ASN A 125 -16.24 -5.88 -6.69
CA ASN A 125 -17.51 -5.97 -7.39
C ASN A 125 -17.89 -7.45 -7.48
N GLU A 126 -18.81 -7.88 -6.62
CA GLU A 126 -19.44 -9.19 -6.67
C GLU A 126 -20.77 -9.07 -7.41
N GLU A 127 -21.28 -10.17 -7.98
CA GLU A 127 -22.31 -10.24 -9.02
C GLU A 127 -23.50 -9.27 -8.86
N HIS A 128 -23.89 -8.90 -7.63
CA HIS A 128 -24.93 -7.90 -7.32
C HIS A 128 -24.60 -7.01 -6.10
N ARG A 129 -23.33 -6.84 -5.76
CA ARG A 129 -22.93 -6.06 -4.58
C ARG A 129 -21.55 -5.49 -4.73
N GLN A 130 -21.43 -4.20 -4.45
CA GLN A 130 -20.16 -3.55 -4.31
C GLN A 130 -19.77 -3.49 -2.83
N THR A 131 -18.55 -3.90 -2.52
CA THR A 131 -18.01 -3.87 -1.15
C THR A 131 -16.65 -3.19 -1.16
N GLN A 132 -16.42 -2.29 -0.21
CA GLN A 132 -15.08 -1.77 0.07
C GLN A 132 -14.50 -2.50 1.27
N GLU A 133 -13.41 -3.22 1.06
CA GLU A 133 -12.63 -3.81 2.12
C GLU A 133 -11.49 -2.88 2.52
N ILE A 134 -11.39 -2.60 3.82
CA ILE A 134 -10.33 -1.79 4.40
C ILE A 134 -9.56 -2.63 5.40
N ILE A 135 -8.26 -2.75 5.15
CA ILE A 135 -7.34 -3.57 5.94
C ILE A 135 -6.27 -2.67 6.54
N ASN A 136 -6.03 -2.78 7.86
CA ASN A 136 -4.88 -2.16 8.49
C ASN A 136 -3.62 -3.03 8.34
N LEU A 137 -2.45 -2.47 8.65
CA LEU A 137 -1.18 -3.20 8.51
C LEU A 137 -0.97 -4.32 9.55
N ASP A 138 -1.79 -4.37 10.60
CA ASP A 138 -1.78 -5.43 11.62
C ASP A 138 -2.73 -6.59 11.27
N GLY A 139 -3.45 -6.50 10.15
CA GLY A 139 -4.32 -7.55 9.65
C GLY A 139 -5.78 -7.45 10.07
N GLY A 140 -6.14 -6.43 10.85
CA GLY A 140 -7.54 -6.05 11.07
C GLY A 140 -8.21 -5.67 9.75
N MET A 141 -9.44 -6.13 9.55
CA MET A 141 -10.22 -5.89 8.34
C MET A 141 -11.64 -5.45 8.69
N VAL A 142 -12.15 -4.46 7.98
CA VAL A 142 -13.55 -4.02 8.01
C VAL A 142 -14.05 -3.95 6.57
N SER A 143 -15.29 -4.37 6.35
CA SER A 143 -15.93 -4.34 5.03
C SER A 143 -17.16 -3.43 5.07
N PHE A 144 -17.24 -2.50 4.12
CA PHE A 144 -18.36 -1.58 3.96
C PHE A 144 -19.15 -1.95 2.71
N VAL A 145 -20.45 -2.11 2.87
CA VAL A 145 -21.36 -2.32 1.75
C VAL A 145 -21.58 -0.99 1.06
N ILE A 146 -21.37 -0.96 -0.25
CA ILE A 146 -21.65 0.21 -1.07
C ILE A 146 -22.99 -0.03 -1.75
N ASP A 147 -23.97 0.81 -1.43
CA ASP A 147 -25.26 0.82 -2.12
C ASP A 147 -25.04 1.23 -3.59
N GLU A 148 -25.67 0.52 -4.51
CA GLU A 148 -25.59 0.78 -5.96
C GLU A 148 -26.01 2.20 -6.35
N LYS A 149 -26.75 2.90 -5.47
CA LYS A 149 -27.18 4.30 -5.65
C LYS A 149 -26.10 5.33 -5.31
N ILE A 150 -24.96 4.92 -4.74
CA ILE A 150 -23.87 5.80 -4.39
C ILE A 150 -23.02 6.05 -5.64
N ASN A 151 -23.07 7.28 -6.16
CA ASN A 151 -22.31 7.67 -7.35
C ASN A 151 -20.80 7.78 -7.09
N GLU A 152 -20.40 8.11 -5.86
CA GLU A 152 -19.00 8.27 -5.45
C GLU A 152 -18.78 7.58 -4.11
N ILE A 153 -17.91 6.56 -4.11
CA ILE A 153 -17.59 5.80 -2.90
C ILE A 153 -16.88 6.73 -1.92
N PRO A 154 -17.39 6.92 -0.68
CA PRO A 154 -16.79 7.82 0.30
C PRO A 154 -15.57 7.16 0.97
N VAL A 155 -14.55 6.88 0.17
CA VAL A 155 -13.39 6.07 0.57
C VAL A 155 -12.70 6.62 1.81
N ASP A 156 -12.48 7.94 1.87
CA ASP A 156 -11.85 8.60 3.02
C ASP A 156 -12.69 8.43 4.30
N THR A 157 -14.01 8.56 4.18
CA THR A 157 -14.92 8.37 5.32
C THR A 157 -14.85 6.93 5.83
N ASN A 158 -14.86 5.95 4.92
CA ASN A 158 -14.77 4.55 5.29
C ASN A 158 -13.40 4.22 5.91
N VAL A 159 -12.30 4.82 5.44
CA VAL A 159 -10.97 4.68 6.05
C VAL A 159 -10.96 5.24 7.48
N VAL A 160 -11.56 6.40 7.71
CA VAL A 160 -11.70 6.99 9.05
C VAL A 160 -12.53 6.08 9.97
N LEU A 161 -13.67 5.55 9.49
CA LEU A 161 -14.51 4.63 10.25
C LEU A 161 -13.78 3.32 10.59
N ALA A 162 -13.02 2.77 9.64
CA ALA A 162 -12.20 1.60 9.87
C ALA A 162 -11.12 1.89 10.93
N HIS A 163 -10.44 3.04 10.85
CA HIS A 163 -9.47 3.46 11.86
C HIS A 163 -10.06 3.50 13.27
N MET A 164 -11.27 4.05 13.43
CA MET A 164 -11.97 4.08 14.72
C MET A 164 -12.33 2.67 15.22
N THR A 165 -12.60 1.73 14.31
CA THR A 165 -12.94 0.35 14.66
C THR A 165 -11.71 -0.47 15.08
N PHE A 166 -10.53 -0.14 14.55
CA PHE A 166 -9.29 -0.84 14.86
C PHE A 166 -8.58 -0.36 16.14
N LYS A 167 -9.00 0.78 16.70
CA LYS A 167 -8.49 1.33 17.96
C LYS A 167 -9.26 0.77 19.15
#